data_AF-A0A6L6UD37-F1
#
_entry.id   AF-A0A6L6UD37-F1
#
_cell.length_a   1.000
_cell.length_b   1.000
_cell.length_c   1.000
_cell.angle_alpha   90.00
_cell.angle_beta   90.00
_cell.angle_gamma   90.00
#
_symmetry.space_group_name_H-M   'P 1'
#
loop_
_entity.id
_entity.type
_entity.pdbx_description
1 polymer ?
#
loop_
_entity_poly.entity_id
_entity_poly.type
_entity_poly.pdbx_seq_one_letter_code
_entity_poly.pdbx_strand_id
1 'polypeptide(L)'
;MKKVKFNSDSLVIYEEYRGYKSDNANSTSDVNTTYIYKDTLLTKTIKYRPNLKGVCCDSSKMEFFYNNKNLLEKRIAYDYRRILKKGMPFKDNLTSDDFEKERQWKLSSETFYSYDNLGRKIEYNAPEKHWSSQNRYVWTYDNQNRIKEEKSFDQERLIWTKFYEYQKNSYKYTMTWYDYEGNPRHLKDKSKSWEYRPQKICEYKLNDNGQELEELATTETGEFISKLITEYDIKNRIAKTTKYLEKDKPIMTHIYVYE
;
A
#
# COMPACT_ATOMS: atom_id res chain seq x y z
N MET A 1 -12.73 -4.25 13.93
CA MET A 1 -11.87 -5.25 14.60
C MET A 1 -11.03 -5.98 13.55
N LYS A 2 -9.77 -6.31 13.86
CA LYS A 2 -8.90 -7.15 13.02
C LYS A 2 -8.55 -8.42 13.79
N LYS A 3 -8.80 -9.59 13.19
CA LYS A 3 -8.40 -10.90 13.71
C LYS A 3 -7.34 -11.51 12.80
N VAL A 4 -6.31 -12.11 13.40
CA VAL A 4 -5.17 -12.71 12.68
C VAL A 4 -4.92 -14.10 13.24
N LYS A 5 -4.68 -15.08 12.37
CA LYS A 5 -4.29 -16.44 12.76
C LYS A 5 -2.95 -16.82 12.12
N PHE A 6 -2.18 -17.63 12.84
CA PHE A 6 -0.86 -18.08 12.43
C PHE A 6 -0.80 -19.61 12.28
N ASN A 7 0.11 -20.13 11.45
CA ASN A 7 0.48 -21.55 11.46
C ASN A 7 1.56 -21.84 12.55
N SER A 8 2.03 -23.09 12.61
CA SER A 8 3.10 -23.52 13.53
C SER A 8 4.42 -22.77 13.35
N ASP A 9 4.67 -22.25 12.14
CA ASP A 9 5.89 -21.50 11.80
C ASP A 9 5.73 -19.99 12.04
N SER A 10 4.67 -19.58 12.75
CA SER A 10 4.33 -18.18 13.02
C SER A 10 4.08 -17.34 11.75
N LEU A 11 3.71 -17.97 10.64
CA LEU A 11 3.28 -17.30 9.41
C LEU A 11 1.78 -16.99 9.47
N VAL A 12 1.39 -15.78 9.08
CA VAL A 12 -0.03 -15.38 9.01
C VAL A 12 -0.75 -16.21 7.94
N ILE A 13 -1.73 -17.02 8.33
CA ILE A 13 -2.52 -17.84 7.39
C ILE A 13 -3.90 -17.26 7.10
N TYR A 14 -4.39 -16.38 7.99
CA TYR A 14 -5.72 -15.81 7.86
C TYR A 14 -5.80 -14.43 8.53
N GLU A 15 -6.49 -13.51 7.86
CA GLU A 15 -6.91 -12.24 8.43
C GLU A 15 -8.40 -11.99 8.19
N GLU A 16 -9.07 -11.40 9.18
CA GLU A 16 -10.45 -11.00 9.11
C GLU A 16 -10.64 -9.57 9.60
N TYR A 17 -11.34 -8.80 8.78
CA TYR A 17 -11.69 -7.42 9.06
C TYR A 17 -13.21 -7.31 9.11
N ARG A 18 -13.72 -6.79 10.23
CA ARG A 18 -15.14 -6.49 10.44
C ARG A 18 -15.32 -5.07 10.92
N GLY A 19 -16.09 -4.28 10.17
CA GLY A 19 -16.34 -2.86 10.44
C GLY A 19 -15.05 -2.05 10.62
N TYR A 20 -13.97 -2.44 9.93
CA TYR A 20 -12.65 -1.82 10.10
C TYR A 20 -12.64 -0.46 9.39
N LYS A 21 -12.32 0.62 10.11
CA LYS A 21 -12.18 1.95 9.52
C LYS A 21 -10.72 2.23 9.20
N SER A 22 -10.43 2.58 7.96
CA SER A 22 -9.08 2.99 7.52
C SER A 22 -8.81 4.47 7.80
N ASP A 23 -9.86 5.29 7.80
CA ASP A 23 -9.86 6.67 8.29
C ASP A 23 -11.27 7.08 8.78
N ASN A 24 -11.45 8.35 9.15
CA ASN A 24 -12.72 8.83 9.72
C ASN A 24 -13.88 8.84 8.73
N ALA A 25 -13.59 8.95 7.43
CA ALA A 25 -14.58 8.99 6.36
C ALA A 25 -14.75 7.62 5.68
N ASN A 26 -13.73 6.77 5.73
CA ASN A 26 -13.65 5.53 4.98
C ASN A 26 -13.67 4.31 5.90
N SER A 27 -14.68 3.47 5.69
CA SER A 27 -14.66 2.09 6.17
C SER A 27 -14.04 1.19 5.10
N THR A 28 -13.21 0.25 5.53
CA THR A 28 -12.83 -0.88 4.70
C THR A 28 -14.00 -1.84 4.68
N SER A 29 -14.39 -2.33 3.51
CA SER A 29 -15.36 -3.42 3.41
C SER A 29 -14.89 -4.60 4.25
N ASP A 30 -15.84 -5.30 4.87
CA ASP A 30 -15.56 -6.56 5.53
C ASP A 30 -14.84 -7.49 4.54
N VAL A 31 -13.75 -8.08 4.99
CA VAL A 31 -12.91 -8.92 4.14
C VAL A 31 -12.26 -10.03 4.96
N ASN A 32 -12.20 -11.20 4.35
CA ASN A 32 -11.42 -12.34 4.81
C ASN A 32 -10.27 -12.53 3.83
N THR A 33 -9.06 -12.66 4.33
CA THR A 33 -7.87 -12.96 3.52
C THR A 33 -7.27 -14.27 3.99
N THR A 34 -7.04 -15.20 3.06
CA THR A 34 -6.29 -16.43 3.30
C THR A 34 -4.95 -16.35 2.60
N TYR A 35 -3.92 -16.89 3.25
CA TYR A 35 -2.53 -16.88 2.79
C TYR A 35 -2.06 -18.34 2.66
N ILE A 36 -1.49 -18.68 1.51
CA ILE A 36 -1.07 -20.04 1.18
C ILE A 36 0.42 -20.01 0.89
N TYR A 37 1.16 -20.89 1.57
CA TYR A 37 2.60 -20.94 1.54
C TYR A 37 3.09 -22.25 0.93
N LYS A 38 4.26 -22.20 0.30
CA LYS A 38 5.12 -23.36 0.07
C LYS A 38 6.38 -23.12 0.89
N ASP A 39 6.63 -23.98 1.86
CA ASP A 39 7.62 -23.75 2.91
C ASP A 39 7.33 -22.38 3.59
N THR A 40 8.25 -21.42 3.50
CA THR A 40 8.07 -20.06 4.04
C THR A 40 7.67 -19.01 2.98
N LEU A 41 7.58 -19.40 1.71
CA LEU A 41 7.25 -18.48 0.62
C LEU A 41 5.75 -18.39 0.40
N LEU A 42 5.21 -17.17 0.44
CA LEU A 42 3.80 -16.90 0.17
C LEU A 42 3.52 -17.12 -1.31
N THR A 43 2.83 -18.20 -1.69
CA THR A 43 2.58 -18.52 -3.10
C THR A 43 1.26 -17.93 -3.60
N LYS A 44 0.29 -17.73 -2.70
CA LYS A 44 -1.04 -17.24 -3.07
C LYS A 44 -1.74 -16.54 -1.92
N THR A 45 -2.52 -15.52 -2.26
CA THR A 45 -3.53 -14.95 -1.37
C THR A 45 -4.90 -15.00 -2.02
N ILE A 46 -5.93 -15.19 -1.19
CA ILE A 46 -7.34 -15.16 -1.61
C ILE A 46 -8.06 -14.19 -0.69
N LYS A 47 -8.67 -13.15 -1.28
CA LYS A 47 -9.49 -12.18 -0.59
C LYS A 47 -10.96 -12.40 -0.95
N TYR A 48 -11.78 -12.56 0.08
CA TYR A 48 -13.21 -12.74 -0.03
C TYR A 48 -13.91 -11.61 0.74
N ARG A 49 -14.83 -10.89 0.07
CA ARG A 49 -15.61 -9.83 0.70
C ARG A 49 -17.01 -10.35 1.04
N PRO A 50 -17.30 -10.75 2.29
CA PRO A 50 -18.63 -11.22 2.67
C PRO A 50 -19.69 -10.14 2.42
N ASN A 51 -20.49 -10.42 1.40
CA ASN A 51 -21.80 -9.88 1.02
C ASN A 51 -22.28 -8.57 1.68
N LEU A 52 -22.34 -7.50 0.88
CA LEU A 52 -23.23 -6.37 1.09
C LEU A 52 -24.64 -6.78 0.64
N LYS A 53 -25.50 -7.22 1.58
CA LYS A 53 -26.95 -7.45 1.38
C LYS A 53 -27.35 -8.22 0.11
N GLY A 54 -27.12 -9.54 0.07
CA GLY A 54 -27.78 -10.46 -0.88
C GLY A 54 -27.18 -10.52 -2.30
N VAL A 55 -26.06 -9.85 -2.56
CA VAL A 55 -25.34 -9.81 -3.83
C VAL A 55 -24.06 -10.64 -3.71
N CYS A 56 -24.06 -11.87 -4.25
CA CYS A 56 -22.91 -12.81 -4.16
C CYS A 56 -21.53 -12.12 -4.34
N CYS A 57 -20.56 -12.52 -3.54
CA CYS A 57 -19.38 -11.76 -3.13
C CYS A 57 -18.30 -11.54 -4.20
N ASP A 58 -17.70 -10.35 -4.25
CA ASP A 58 -16.49 -10.11 -5.04
C ASP A 58 -15.29 -10.75 -4.35
N SER A 59 -14.46 -11.43 -5.13
CA SER A 59 -13.21 -12.02 -4.66
C SER A 59 -12.04 -11.52 -5.48
N SER A 60 -10.86 -11.48 -4.88
CA SER A 60 -9.61 -11.31 -5.62
C SER A 60 -8.61 -12.36 -5.18
N LYS A 61 -7.73 -12.77 -6.09
CA LYS A 61 -6.59 -13.63 -5.76
C LYS A 61 -5.31 -12.99 -6.26
N MET A 62 -4.21 -13.25 -5.57
CA MET A 62 -2.88 -12.92 -6.05
C MET A 62 -2.02 -14.17 -6.02
N GLU A 63 -1.23 -14.36 -7.06
CA GLU A 63 -0.25 -15.44 -7.19
C GLU A 63 1.14 -14.83 -7.24
N PHE A 64 2.10 -15.47 -6.58
CA PHE A 64 3.44 -14.96 -6.34
C PHE A 64 4.46 -15.98 -6.86
N PHE A 65 5.41 -15.51 -7.65
CA PHE A 65 6.44 -16.32 -8.29
C PHE A 65 7.81 -15.81 -7.88
N TYR A 66 8.69 -16.74 -7.55
CA TYR A 66 10.00 -16.46 -6.99
C TYR A 66 11.09 -17.05 -7.88
N ASN A 67 12.21 -16.34 -7.99
CA ASN A 67 13.39 -16.83 -8.70
C ASN A 67 14.14 -17.91 -7.88
N ASN A 68 15.23 -18.43 -8.44
CA ASN A 68 16.06 -19.45 -7.79
C ASN A 68 16.78 -18.98 -6.50
N LYS A 69 16.77 -17.67 -6.20
CA LYS A 69 17.26 -17.07 -4.95
C LYS A 69 16.13 -16.78 -3.95
N ASN A 70 14.92 -17.29 -4.20
CA ASN A 70 13.72 -17.03 -3.41
C ASN A 70 13.33 -15.53 -3.35
N LEU A 71 13.73 -14.72 -4.33
CA LEU A 71 13.30 -13.33 -4.45
C LEU A 71 12.04 -13.28 -5.34
N LEU A 72 11.03 -12.50 -4.92
CA LEU A 72 9.77 -12.36 -5.65
C LEU A 72 10.03 -11.72 -7.01
N GLU A 73 9.94 -12.46 -8.10
CA GLU A 73 10.20 -11.94 -9.46
C GLU A 73 8.92 -11.41 -10.12
N LYS A 74 7.77 -12.00 -9.76
CA LYS A 74 6.50 -11.72 -10.42
C LYS A 74 5.32 -11.89 -9.48
N ARG A 75 4.34 -11.01 -9.62
CA ARG A 75 3.04 -11.09 -8.94
C ARG A 75 1.93 -10.89 -9.95
N ILE A 76 0.94 -11.79 -9.93
CA ILE A 76 -0.23 -11.72 -10.80
C ILE A 76 -1.48 -11.57 -9.95
N ALA A 77 -2.29 -10.56 -10.24
CA ALA A 77 -3.54 -10.29 -9.55
C ALA A 77 -4.74 -10.59 -10.46
N TYR A 78 -5.75 -11.23 -9.89
CA TYR A 78 -7.01 -11.51 -10.56
C TYR A 78 -8.18 -11.01 -9.73
N ASP A 79 -9.19 -10.53 -10.44
CA ASP A 79 -10.47 -10.16 -9.88
C ASP A 79 -11.56 -11.15 -10.35
N TYR A 80 -12.39 -11.58 -9.41
CA TYR A 80 -13.61 -12.33 -9.65
C TYR A 80 -14.78 -11.41 -9.32
N ARG A 81 -15.17 -10.62 -10.32
CA ARG A 81 -16.22 -9.61 -10.21
C ARG A 81 -17.30 -9.88 -11.25
N ARG A 82 -18.49 -9.34 -10.98
CA ARG A 82 -19.55 -9.28 -11.99
C ARG A 82 -19.09 -8.44 -13.18
N ILE A 83 -19.46 -8.86 -14.38
CA ILE A 83 -19.12 -8.17 -15.63
C ILE A 83 -20.41 -7.58 -16.17
N LEU A 84 -20.45 -6.27 -16.44
CA LEU A 84 -21.61 -5.67 -17.09
C LEU A 84 -21.78 -6.26 -18.50
N LYS A 85 -23.02 -6.58 -18.87
CA LYS A 85 -23.33 -7.04 -20.21
C LYS A 85 -22.88 -6.01 -21.25
N LYS A 86 -22.25 -6.47 -22.32
CA LYS A 86 -21.71 -5.61 -23.36
C LYS A 86 -22.83 -4.81 -24.05
N GLY A 87 -22.59 -3.52 -24.29
CA GLY A 87 -23.53 -2.66 -25.03
C GLY A 87 -24.72 -2.15 -24.22
N MET A 88 -24.71 -2.33 -22.89
CA MET A 88 -25.77 -1.76 -22.07
C MET A 88 -25.68 -0.25 -21.94
N PRO A 89 -26.83 0.44 -21.92
CA PRO A 89 -26.89 1.88 -21.69
C PRO A 89 -26.40 2.22 -20.28
N PHE A 90 -25.81 3.40 -20.14
CA PHE A 90 -25.47 3.94 -18.83
C PHE A 90 -26.77 4.18 -18.05
N LYS A 91 -26.81 3.68 -16.81
CA LYS A 91 -27.97 3.83 -15.92
C LYS A 91 -27.52 3.97 -14.48
N ASP A 92 -28.27 4.74 -13.72
CA ASP A 92 -27.92 5.08 -12.33
C ASP A 92 -28.08 3.88 -11.38
N ASN A 93 -28.99 2.96 -11.69
CA ASN A 93 -29.30 1.80 -10.87
C ASN A 93 -29.03 0.48 -11.61
N LEU A 94 -27.91 -0.16 -11.25
CA LEU A 94 -27.57 -1.50 -11.70
C LEU A 94 -28.22 -2.55 -10.78
N THR A 95 -28.86 -3.53 -11.39
CA THR A 95 -29.51 -4.71 -10.79
C THR A 95 -28.70 -5.98 -11.10
N SER A 96 -29.11 -7.15 -10.60
CA SER A 96 -28.43 -8.41 -10.94
C SER A 96 -28.45 -8.74 -12.43
N ASP A 97 -29.53 -8.37 -13.12
CA ASP A 97 -29.79 -8.79 -14.50
C ASP A 97 -28.94 -8.04 -15.53
N ASP A 98 -28.26 -7.00 -15.07
CA ASP A 98 -27.33 -6.15 -15.80
C ASP A 98 -25.95 -6.78 -15.99
N PHE A 99 -25.67 -7.83 -15.24
CA PHE A 99 -24.40 -8.51 -15.27
C PHE A 99 -24.50 -9.82 -16.02
N GLU A 100 -23.38 -10.26 -16.59
CA GLU A 100 -23.21 -11.62 -17.10
C GLU A 100 -23.53 -12.62 -15.99
N LYS A 101 -24.24 -13.70 -16.33
CA LYS A 101 -24.61 -14.76 -15.37
C LYS A 101 -23.37 -15.47 -14.83
N GLU A 102 -22.38 -15.68 -15.69
CA GLU A 102 -21.13 -16.33 -15.35
C GLU A 102 -20.08 -15.31 -14.94
N ARG A 103 -19.49 -15.55 -13.77
CA ARG A 103 -18.31 -14.80 -13.30
C ARG A 103 -17.06 -15.57 -13.70
N GLN A 104 -16.02 -14.83 -14.07
CA GLN A 104 -14.75 -15.40 -14.46
C GLN A 104 -13.62 -14.66 -13.78
N TRP A 105 -12.54 -15.38 -13.48
CA TRP A 105 -11.30 -14.75 -13.03
C TRP A 105 -10.71 -13.95 -14.18
N LYS A 106 -10.61 -12.63 -14.00
CA LYS A 106 -9.97 -11.75 -14.97
C LYS A 106 -8.66 -11.24 -14.42
N LEU A 107 -7.61 -11.33 -15.24
CA LEU A 107 -6.33 -10.71 -14.96
C LEU A 107 -6.54 -9.20 -14.78
N SER A 108 -6.22 -8.69 -13.59
CA SER A 108 -6.38 -7.29 -13.25
C SER A 108 -5.06 -6.56 -13.07
N SER A 109 -3.96 -7.27 -12.80
CA SER A 109 -2.62 -6.69 -12.83
C SER A 109 -1.53 -7.75 -12.95
N GLU A 110 -0.46 -7.40 -13.63
CA GLU A 110 0.79 -8.15 -13.64
C GLU A 110 1.93 -7.22 -13.21
N THR A 111 2.74 -7.69 -12.28
CA THR A 111 3.83 -6.91 -11.69
C THR A 111 5.12 -7.72 -11.74
N PHE A 112 6.20 -7.08 -12.16
CA PHE A 112 7.55 -7.63 -12.22
C PHE A 112 8.46 -6.88 -11.25
N TYR A 113 9.45 -7.60 -10.73
CA TYR A 113 10.42 -7.09 -9.77
C TYR A 113 11.83 -7.43 -10.20
N SER A 114 12.73 -6.46 -10.13
CA SER A 114 14.14 -6.61 -10.44
C SER A 114 15.00 -6.34 -9.22
N TYR A 115 16.15 -7.01 -9.14
CA TYR A 115 17.06 -6.95 -8.00
C TYR A 115 18.49 -6.73 -8.48
N ASP A 116 19.30 -6.06 -7.67
CA ASP A 116 20.74 -6.00 -7.91
C ASP A 116 21.47 -7.29 -7.49
N ASN A 117 22.79 -7.29 -7.65
CA ASN A 117 23.64 -8.43 -7.31
C ASN A 117 23.64 -8.79 -5.81
N LEU A 118 23.28 -7.84 -4.93
CA LEU A 118 23.13 -8.05 -3.49
C LEU A 118 21.72 -8.52 -3.10
N GLY A 119 20.82 -8.68 -4.07
CA GLY A 119 19.43 -9.08 -3.83
C GLY A 119 18.54 -7.95 -3.32
N ARG A 120 18.97 -6.68 -3.47
CA ARG A 120 18.15 -5.51 -3.10
C ARG A 120 17.23 -5.17 -4.28
N LYS A 121 15.96 -4.89 -3.99
CA LYS A 121 14.95 -4.59 -5.02
C LYS A 121 15.26 -3.24 -5.67
N ILE A 122 15.57 -3.23 -6.97
CA ILE A 122 15.87 -2.01 -7.72
C ILE A 122 14.69 -1.53 -8.55
N GLU A 123 13.74 -2.40 -8.89
CA GLU A 123 12.59 -2.02 -9.71
C GLU A 123 11.33 -2.81 -9.36
N TYR A 124 10.20 -2.12 -9.48
CA TYR A 124 8.84 -2.64 -9.55
C TYR A 124 8.28 -2.09 -10.85
N ASN A 125 7.68 -2.96 -11.67
CA ASN A 125 7.07 -2.54 -12.92
C ASN A 125 5.75 -3.28 -13.17
N ALA A 126 4.67 -2.55 -13.39
CA ALA A 126 3.35 -3.06 -13.70
C ALA A 126 2.82 -2.42 -15.00
N PRO A 127 3.40 -2.75 -16.16
CA PRO A 127 3.18 -2.01 -17.41
C PRO A 127 1.74 -2.11 -17.92
N GLU A 128 1.06 -3.23 -17.64
CA GLU A 128 -0.30 -3.50 -18.07
C GLU A 128 -1.25 -3.60 -16.88
N LYS A 129 -2.41 -2.94 -16.99
CA LYS A 129 -3.53 -3.02 -16.04
C LYS A 129 -3.04 -2.84 -14.59
N HIS A 130 -2.86 -1.59 -14.18
CA HIS A 130 -2.54 -1.26 -12.80
C HIS A 130 -3.67 -0.40 -12.22
N TRP A 131 -3.92 -0.49 -10.92
CA TRP A 131 -4.99 0.27 -10.25
C TRP A 131 -4.70 1.78 -10.19
N SER A 132 -3.49 2.19 -10.58
CA SER A 132 -3.00 3.56 -10.63
C SER A 132 -2.14 3.72 -11.88
N SER A 133 -2.09 4.93 -12.44
CA SER A 133 -1.15 5.24 -13.53
C SER A 133 0.31 5.21 -13.06
N GLN A 134 0.56 5.44 -11.76
CA GLN A 134 1.87 5.22 -11.14
C GLN A 134 2.14 3.71 -11.08
N ASN A 135 2.84 3.20 -12.08
CA ASN A 135 2.95 1.77 -12.35
C ASN A 135 4.39 1.26 -12.33
N ARG A 136 5.38 2.15 -12.19
CA ARG A 136 6.79 1.80 -12.08
C ARG A 136 7.43 2.53 -10.90
N TYR A 137 8.25 1.81 -10.14
CA TYR A 137 9.01 2.36 -9.02
C TYR A 137 10.45 1.88 -9.10
N VAL A 138 11.40 2.77 -8.81
CA VAL A 138 12.83 2.49 -8.86
C VAL A 138 13.46 2.91 -7.55
N TRP A 139 14.38 2.08 -7.03
CA TRP A 139 15.11 2.34 -5.80
C TRP A 139 16.62 2.39 -6.04
N THR A 140 17.30 3.30 -5.36
CA THR A 140 18.76 3.30 -5.23
C THR A 140 19.17 3.23 -3.77
N TYR A 141 20.40 2.77 -3.52
CA TYR A 141 20.88 2.47 -2.18
C TYR A 141 22.17 3.23 -1.87
N ASP A 142 22.36 3.57 -0.60
CA ASP A 142 23.62 4.10 -0.10
C ASP A 142 24.67 2.99 0.14
N ASN A 143 25.86 3.38 0.60
CA ASN A 143 26.96 2.45 0.91
C ASN A 143 26.70 1.58 2.15
N GLN A 144 25.64 1.85 2.92
CA GLN A 144 25.21 1.09 4.09
C GLN A 144 24.01 0.18 3.77
N ASN A 145 23.69 -0.01 2.48
CA ASN A 145 22.57 -0.82 1.99
C ASN A 145 21.19 -0.30 2.40
N ARG A 146 21.06 0.99 2.68
CA ARG A 146 19.76 1.63 2.96
C ARG A 146 19.24 2.32 1.72
N ILE A 147 17.92 2.46 1.59
CA ILE A 147 17.33 3.19 0.46
C ILE A 147 17.81 4.64 0.52
N LYS A 148 18.46 5.11 -0.54
CA LYS A 148 18.87 6.51 -0.70
C LYS A 148 17.79 7.32 -1.42
N GLU A 149 17.22 6.73 -2.46
CA GLU A 149 16.23 7.37 -3.31
C GLU A 149 15.16 6.37 -3.76
N GLU A 150 13.90 6.79 -3.77
CA GLU A 150 12.78 6.08 -4.39
C GLU A 150 12.14 7.01 -5.42
N LYS A 151 11.86 6.50 -6.62
CA LYS A 151 11.16 7.24 -7.69
C LYS A 151 9.89 6.51 -8.07
N SER A 152 8.84 7.27 -8.40
CA SER A 152 7.63 6.75 -9.00
C SER A 152 7.42 7.32 -10.39
N PHE A 153 7.06 6.45 -11.31
CA PHE A 153 6.78 6.79 -12.69
C PHE A 153 5.38 6.33 -13.11
N ASP A 154 4.85 7.08 -14.06
CA ASP A 154 3.74 6.69 -14.92
C ASP A 154 4.33 6.41 -16.29
N GLN A 155 4.50 5.12 -16.62
CA GLN A 155 5.37 4.67 -17.70
C GLN A 155 6.80 5.22 -17.52
N GLU A 156 7.25 6.12 -18.41
CA GLU A 156 8.56 6.78 -18.33
C GLU A 156 8.50 8.17 -17.67
N ARG A 157 7.31 8.71 -17.40
CA ARG A 157 7.14 10.03 -16.81
C ARG A 157 7.37 9.98 -15.31
N LEU A 158 8.34 10.75 -14.81
CA LEU A 158 8.57 10.91 -13.37
C LEU A 158 7.39 11.65 -12.70
N ILE A 159 6.83 11.05 -11.65
CA ILE A 159 5.70 11.60 -10.89
C ILE A 159 6.18 12.19 -9.56
N TRP A 160 6.99 11.44 -8.82
CA TRP A 160 7.60 11.92 -7.58
C TRP A 160 8.92 11.21 -7.28
N THR A 161 9.74 11.86 -6.46
CA THR A 161 10.94 11.29 -5.84
C THR A 161 10.81 11.37 -4.32
N LYS A 162 11.46 10.44 -3.62
CA LYS A 162 11.76 10.52 -2.19
C LYS A 162 13.25 10.38 -1.98
N PHE A 163 13.83 11.30 -1.23
CA PHE A 163 15.22 11.23 -0.77
C PHE A 163 15.25 10.92 0.71
N TYR A 164 16.07 9.96 1.11
CA TYR A 164 16.14 9.48 2.48
C TYR A 164 17.42 9.97 3.18
N GLU A 165 17.26 10.40 4.42
CA GLU A 165 18.34 10.78 5.34
C GLU A 165 18.18 9.97 6.62
N TYR A 166 19.29 9.42 7.12
CA TYR A 166 19.29 8.52 8.28
C TYR A 166 20.15 9.08 9.40
N GLN A 167 19.68 8.91 10.63
CA GLN A 167 20.41 9.21 11.85
C GLN A 167 20.27 8.02 12.83
N LYS A 168 20.90 8.11 14.00
CA LYS A 168 20.74 7.08 15.03
C LYS A 168 19.29 7.08 15.52
N ASN A 169 18.64 5.92 15.45
CA ASN A 169 17.24 5.70 15.87
C ASN A 169 16.22 6.61 15.17
N SER A 170 16.53 7.13 13.98
CA SER A 170 15.57 7.89 13.17
C SER A 170 15.97 7.91 11.70
N TYR A 171 14.98 8.21 10.86
CA TYR A 171 15.23 8.60 9.48
C TYR A 171 14.14 9.56 9.04
N LYS A 172 14.39 10.29 7.96
CA LYS A 172 13.36 11.07 7.29
C LYS A 172 13.44 10.86 5.80
N TYR A 173 12.33 11.15 5.12
CA TYR A 173 12.37 11.35 3.69
C TYR A 173 11.71 12.68 3.30
N THR A 174 12.24 13.28 2.23
CA THR A 174 11.62 14.43 1.56
C THR A 174 11.06 13.97 0.23
N MET A 175 9.74 14.14 0.04
CA MET A 175 9.04 13.76 -1.19
C MET A 175 8.73 14.98 -2.05
N THR A 176 9.17 14.95 -3.30
CA THR A 176 8.94 16.00 -4.30
C THR A 176 8.06 15.49 -5.42
N TRP A 177 7.00 16.23 -5.76
CA TRP A 177 6.17 15.95 -6.94
C TRP A 177 6.66 16.74 -8.15
N TYR A 178 6.54 16.14 -9.34
CA TYR A 178 6.94 16.75 -10.60
C TYR A 178 5.73 17.00 -11.50
N ASP A 179 5.81 18.04 -12.33
CA ASP A 179 4.82 18.30 -13.37
C ASP A 179 5.09 17.47 -14.63
N TYR A 180 4.33 17.72 -15.69
CA TYR A 180 4.47 16.99 -16.95
C TYR A 180 5.82 17.24 -17.64
N GLU A 181 6.42 18.41 -17.43
CA GLU A 181 7.70 18.83 -18.02
C GLU A 181 8.91 18.35 -17.19
N GLY A 182 8.67 17.73 -16.03
CA GLY A 182 9.72 17.29 -15.12
C GLY A 182 10.23 18.37 -14.18
N ASN A 183 9.49 19.47 -14.00
CA ASN A 183 9.84 20.53 -13.05
C ASN A 183 9.25 20.21 -11.65
N PRO A 184 9.98 20.49 -10.56
CA PRO A 184 9.45 20.33 -9.20
C PRO A 184 8.25 21.24 -8.93
N ARG A 185 7.11 20.66 -8.54
CA ARG A 185 5.85 21.39 -8.31
C ARG A 185 5.89 22.35 -7.12
N HIS A 186 6.76 22.11 -6.14
CA HIS A 186 6.92 23.00 -4.98
C HIS A 186 7.58 24.33 -5.33
N LEU A 187 8.28 24.43 -6.48
CA LEU A 187 8.89 25.68 -6.95
C LEU A 187 7.91 26.57 -7.74
N LYS A 188 6.69 26.08 -8.01
CA LYS A 188 5.68 26.89 -8.69
C LYS A 188 5.11 27.95 -7.76
N ASP A 189 4.64 29.05 -8.33
CA ASP A 189 3.94 30.09 -7.57
C ASP A 189 2.62 29.54 -7.02
N LYS A 190 2.56 29.34 -5.70
CA LYS A 190 1.38 28.83 -4.95
C LYS A 190 0.11 29.65 -5.22
N SER A 191 0.24 30.94 -5.54
CA SER A 191 -0.92 31.82 -5.80
C SER A 191 -1.42 31.76 -7.25
N LYS A 192 -0.64 31.19 -8.17
CA LYS A 192 -0.92 31.26 -9.62
C LYS A 192 -1.02 29.90 -10.31
N SER A 193 -0.53 28.84 -9.67
CA SER A 193 -0.53 27.51 -10.27
C SER A 193 -1.35 26.53 -9.45
N TRP A 194 -2.39 25.98 -10.09
CA TRP A 194 -3.14 24.84 -9.57
C TRP A 194 -2.27 23.57 -9.45
N GLU A 195 -1.11 23.55 -10.09
CA GLU A 195 -0.15 22.45 -10.00
C GLU A 195 0.80 22.55 -8.81
N TYR A 196 0.83 23.70 -8.11
CA TYR A 196 1.67 23.86 -6.92
C TYR A 196 1.36 22.75 -5.91
N ARG A 197 2.43 22.12 -5.43
CA ARG A 197 2.33 21.11 -4.38
C ARG A 197 3.59 21.19 -3.51
N PRO A 198 3.47 21.47 -2.20
CA PRO A 198 4.64 21.55 -1.33
C PRO A 198 5.34 20.19 -1.25
N GLN A 199 6.64 20.18 -0.96
CA GLN A 199 7.28 18.93 -0.57
C GLN A 199 6.66 18.40 0.73
N LYS A 200 6.56 17.07 0.82
CA LYS A 200 6.17 16.37 2.05
C LYS A 200 7.44 15.87 2.72
N ILE A 201 7.67 16.26 3.97
CA ILE A 201 8.74 15.73 4.81
C ILE A 201 8.08 14.73 5.78
N CYS A 202 8.58 13.50 5.82
CA CYS A 202 8.15 12.50 6.80
C CYS A 202 9.34 12.09 7.66
N GLU A 203 9.22 12.29 8.96
CA GLU A 203 10.22 11.92 9.97
C GLU A 203 9.74 10.72 10.77
N TYR A 204 10.65 9.78 11.01
CA TYR A 204 10.39 8.54 11.72
C TYR A 204 11.31 8.43 12.93
N LYS A 205 10.74 8.14 14.10
CA LYS A 205 11.50 7.80 15.31
C LYS A 205 11.39 6.30 15.55
N LEU A 206 12.52 5.69 15.89
CA LEU A 206 12.63 4.25 16.11
C LEU A 206 12.96 3.95 17.58
N ASN A 207 12.52 2.80 18.06
CA ASN A 207 13.08 2.22 19.28
C ASN A 207 14.45 1.57 19.01
N ASP A 208 15.10 1.05 20.06
CA ASP A 208 16.42 0.41 19.94
C ASP A 208 16.40 -0.90 19.13
N ASN A 209 15.22 -1.48 18.91
CA ASN A 209 15.02 -2.64 18.04
C ASN A 209 14.78 -2.23 16.57
N GLY A 210 14.85 -0.94 16.25
CA GLY A 210 14.62 -0.41 14.90
C GLY A 210 13.15 -0.33 14.49
N GLN A 211 12.21 -0.48 15.43
CA GLN A 211 10.78 -0.42 15.15
C GLN A 211 10.26 1.02 15.24
N GLU A 212 9.40 1.42 14.29
CA GLU A 212 8.80 2.76 14.24
C GLU A 212 7.89 3.02 15.44
N LEU A 213 8.22 4.04 16.23
CA LEU A 213 7.41 4.55 17.34
C LEU A 213 6.54 5.73 16.92
N GLU A 214 7.03 6.56 16.00
CA GLU A 214 6.37 7.78 15.56
C GLU A 214 6.67 8.04 14.08
N GLU A 215 5.65 8.37 13.30
CA GLU A 215 5.75 9.06 12.01
C GLU A 215 5.19 10.48 12.19
N LEU A 216 5.94 11.51 11.81
CA LEU A 216 5.49 12.89 11.71
C LEU A 216 5.63 13.36 10.27
N ALA A 217 4.53 13.80 9.68
CA ALA A 217 4.51 14.38 8.34
C ALA A 217 4.23 15.87 8.38
N THR A 218 5.08 16.65 7.71
CA THR A 218 4.96 18.10 7.53
C THR A 218 5.18 18.50 6.08
N THR A 219 4.84 19.75 5.74
CA THR A 219 5.32 20.38 4.51
C THR A 219 6.75 20.91 4.70
N GLU A 220 7.40 21.31 3.61
CA GLU A 220 8.68 22.05 3.64
C GLU A 220 8.67 23.34 4.47
N THR A 221 7.50 23.96 4.66
CA THR A 221 7.32 25.14 5.51
C THR A 221 7.04 24.81 6.98
N GLY A 222 6.99 23.51 7.33
CA GLY A 222 6.69 23.03 8.67
C GLY A 222 5.20 22.93 8.99
N GLU A 223 4.30 23.09 8.01
CA GLU A 223 2.86 22.90 8.22
C GLU A 223 2.58 21.42 8.54
N PHE A 224 1.79 21.18 9.58
CA PHE A 224 1.43 19.83 10.00
C PHE A 224 0.52 19.14 8.98
N ILE A 225 0.85 17.90 8.61
CA ILE A 225 0.02 17.06 7.74
C ILE A 225 -0.61 15.91 8.54
N SER A 226 0.22 15.15 9.25
CA SER A 226 -0.25 14.02 10.04
C SER A 226 0.78 13.56 11.06
N LYS A 227 0.31 12.86 12.08
CA LYS A 227 1.17 12.09 13.00
C LYS A 227 0.59 10.70 13.23
N LEU A 228 1.44 9.70 13.30
CA LEU A 228 1.09 8.34 13.71
C LEU A 228 1.99 7.94 14.88
N ILE A 229 1.40 7.43 15.96
CA ILE A 229 2.13 6.85 17.09
C ILE A 229 1.85 5.36 17.11
N THR A 230 2.88 4.55 17.27
CA THR A 230 2.81 3.09 17.33
C THR A 230 3.36 2.61 18.67
N GLU A 231 2.56 1.79 19.35
CA GLU A 231 2.91 1.17 20.62
C GLU A 231 3.02 -0.35 20.42
N TYR A 232 3.99 -0.98 21.09
CA TYR A 232 4.28 -2.41 20.98
C TYR A 232 3.98 -3.14 22.29
N ASP A 233 3.56 -4.41 22.19
CA ASP A 233 3.37 -5.29 23.33
C ASP A 233 4.69 -5.89 23.83
N ILE A 234 4.65 -6.65 24.94
CA ILE A 234 5.81 -7.32 25.52
C ILE A 234 6.47 -8.36 24.59
N LYS A 235 5.81 -8.74 23.49
CA LYS A 235 6.33 -9.65 22.46
C LYS A 235 6.81 -8.89 21.22
N ASN A 236 6.98 -7.57 21.32
CA ASN A 236 7.39 -6.66 20.23
C ASN A 236 6.44 -6.63 19.02
N ARG A 237 5.16 -6.96 19.21
CA ARG A 237 4.11 -6.85 18.18
C ARG A 237 3.38 -5.54 18.35
N ILE A 238 2.86 -4.96 17.26
CA ILE A 238 2.08 -3.71 17.34
C ILE A 238 0.86 -3.97 18.23
N ALA A 239 0.76 -3.27 19.36
CA ALA A 239 -0.39 -3.34 20.26
C ALA A 239 -1.45 -2.30 19.90
N LYS A 240 -0.98 -1.10 19.51
CA LYS A 240 -1.85 0.05 19.25
C LYS A 240 -1.23 1.01 18.26
N THR A 241 -2.06 1.64 17.44
CA THR A 241 -1.67 2.78 16.61
C THR A 241 -2.65 3.92 16.78
N THR A 242 -2.15 5.14 16.94
CA THR A 242 -2.96 6.37 17.11
C THR A 242 -2.61 7.37 16.03
N LYS A 243 -3.60 7.78 15.23
CA LYS A 243 -3.43 8.70 14.10
C LYS A 243 -4.02 10.07 14.40
N TYR A 244 -3.30 11.12 14.00
CA TYR A 244 -3.66 12.52 14.15
C TYR A 244 -3.62 13.19 12.77
N LEU A 245 -4.67 13.95 12.43
CA LEU A 245 -4.71 14.86 11.26
C LEU A 245 -4.82 16.33 11.66
N GLU A 246 -5.11 16.59 12.93
CA GLU A 246 -4.99 17.88 13.57
C GLU A 246 -4.04 17.72 14.76
N LYS A 247 -3.27 18.76 15.05
CA LYS A 247 -2.33 18.74 16.16
C LYS A 247 -3.08 18.42 17.46
N ASP A 248 -2.58 17.43 18.19
CA ASP A 248 -3.09 16.99 19.50
C ASP A 248 -4.52 16.43 19.54
N LYS A 249 -5.19 16.25 18.39
CA LYS A 249 -6.52 15.61 18.32
C LYS A 249 -6.46 14.30 17.53
N PRO A 250 -6.46 13.14 18.22
CA PRO A 250 -6.44 11.87 17.54
C PRO A 250 -7.74 11.67 16.79
N ILE A 251 -7.63 11.31 15.51
CA ILE A 251 -8.79 10.99 14.67
C ILE A 251 -9.16 9.51 14.78
N MET A 252 -8.18 8.65 15.07
CA MET A 252 -8.35 7.20 15.01
C MET A 252 -7.37 6.50 15.94
N THR A 253 -7.85 5.45 16.59
CA THR A 253 -7.04 4.49 17.35
C THR A 253 -7.39 3.08 16.90
N HIS A 254 -6.38 2.30 16.56
CA HIS A 254 -6.53 0.85 16.34
C HIS A 254 -5.88 0.10 17.49
N ILE A 255 -6.59 -0.91 18.00
CA ILE A 255 -6.09 -1.86 19.00
C ILE A 255 -5.99 -3.22 18.31
N TYR A 256 -4.83 -3.86 18.45
CA TYR A 256 -4.52 -5.14 17.84
C TYR A 256 -4.60 -6.24 18.89
N VAL A 257 -5.39 -7.28 18.60
CA VAL A 257 -5.56 -8.45 19.46
C VAL A 257 -5.05 -9.66 18.70
N TYR A 258 -4.15 -10.41 19.32
CA TYR A 258 -3.53 -11.60 18.74
C TYR A 258 -4.05 -12.84 19.46
N GLU A 259 -4.52 -13.83 18.70
CA GLU A 259 -4.94 -15.16 19.17
C GLU A 259 -3.89 -16.22 18.83
#